data_AF-A0A699UL39-F1
#
_entry.id   AF-A0A699UL39-F1
#
_cell.length_a   1.000
_cell.length_b   1.000
_cell.length_c   1.000
_cell.angle_alpha   90.00
_cell.angle_beta   90.00
_cell.angle_gamma   90.00
#
_symmetry.space_group_name_H-M   'P 1'
#
loop_
_entity.id
_entity.type
_entity.pdbx_description
1 polymer ?
#
loop_
_entity_poly.entity_id
_entity_poly.type
_entity_poly.pdbx_seq_one_letter_code
_entity_poly.pdbx_strand_id
1 'polypeptide(L)'
;MNFVRGLLRTPSGYDTIWVIVDRLTKSVHFLPMKKTYSMEKLTRLYLKEIVCRHGVPVSIISDRDSHFTSRFWRSLQEALETNLDMSTAYQPQTDGQSERIIQTLEDMLRACVIDFRSSWDCQLPLVEFSYNNSYHVSIKGAPYEALYGRKCRSPVCWSEVKDSQLTGPKLIRDTT
;
A
#
# COMPACT_ATOMS: atom_id res chain seq x y z
N MET A 1 -8.20 -2.40 -0.05
CA MET A 1 -7.48 -3.30 0.87
C MET A 1 -7.87 -4.72 0.52
N ASN A 2 -6.91 -5.65 0.48
CA ASN A 2 -7.19 -7.05 0.19
C ASN A 2 -6.24 -8.00 0.93
N PHE A 3 -6.60 -9.28 1.04
CA PHE A 3 -5.72 -10.32 1.58
C PHE A 3 -5.25 -11.29 0.50
N VAL A 4 -3.93 -11.45 0.38
CA VAL A 4 -3.34 -12.56 -0.38
C VAL A 4 -3.22 -13.76 0.56
N ARG A 5 -4.12 -14.73 0.40
CA ARG A 5 -4.20 -15.94 1.23
C ARG A 5 -3.60 -17.16 0.52
N GLY A 6 -3.38 -18.22 1.29
CA GLY A 6 -2.94 -19.53 0.75
C GLY A 6 -1.44 -19.59 0.44
N LEU A 7 -0.64 -18.74 1.08
CA LEU A 7 0.80 -18.72 0.90
C LEU A 7 1.47 -19.83 1.71
N LEU A 8 2.67 -20.23 1.29
CA LEU A 8 3.50 -21.15 2.07
C LEU A 8 3.79 -20.53 3.45
N ARG A 9 3.59 -21.31 4.51
CA ARG A 9 3.77 -20.82 5.87
C ARG A 9 5.26 -20.56 6.17
N THR A 10 5.59 -19.36 6.63
CA THR A 10 6.97 -19.00 7.03
C THR A 10 7.33 -19.62 8.39
N PRO A 11 8.62 -19.70 8.79
CA PRO A 11 9.03 -20.14 10.12
C PRO A 11 8.43 -19.27 11.25
N SER A 12 8.25 -17.96 11.00
CA SER A 12 7.54 -17.02 11.88
C SER A 12 6.02 -17.32 11.98
N GLY A 13 5.54 -18.17 11.09
CA GLY A 13 4.19 -18.70 11.04
C GLY A 13 3.21 -17.86 10.24
N TYR A 14 3.67 -16.93 9.38
CA TYR A 14 2.83 -16.13 8.49
C TYR A 14 2.39 -16.95 7.28
N ASP A 15 1.14 -16.78 6.85
CA ASP A 15 0.52 -17.53 5.74
C ASP A 15 -0.34 -16.63 4.82
N THR A 16 -0.40 -15.34 5.14
CA THR A 16 -1.27 -14.36 4.51
C THR A 16 -0.56 -13.01 4.45
N ILE A 17 -0.74 -12.26 3.36
CA ILE A 17 -0.27 -10.88 3.25
C ILE A 17 -1.49 -9.96 3.19
N TRP A 18 -1.53 -8.94 4.03
CA TRP A 18 -2.51 -7.86 3.91
C TRP A 18 -1.94 -6.76 3.01
N VAL A 19 -2.59 -6.55 1.87
CA VAL A 19 -2.24 -5.55 0.87
C VAL A 19 -3.11 -4.32 1.04
N ILE A 20 -2.46 -3.19 1.27
CA ILE A 20 -3.11 -1.88 1.39
C ILE A 20 -2.46 -0.96 0.36
N VAL A 21 -3.29 -0.28 -0.43
CA VAL A 21 -2.84 0.61 -1.50
C VAL A 21 -3.49 1.97 -1.28
N ASP A 22 -2.67 3.02 -1.20
CA ASP A 22 -3.18 4.38 -1.26
C ASP A 22 -3.57 4.73 -2.70
N ARG A 23 -4.81 5.19 -2.91
CA ARG A 23 -5.31 5.44 -4.27
C ARG A 23 -4.69 6.68 -4.90
N LEU A 24 -4.24 7.65 -4.11
CA LEU A 24 -3.71 8.91 -4.59
C LEU A 24 -2.25 8.75 -5.02
N THR A 25 -1.38 8.38 -4.08
CA THR A 25 0.06 8.25 -4.28
C THR A 25 0.47 6.92 -4.89
N LYS A 26 -0.44 5.94 -4.92
CA LYS A 26 -0.17 4.54 -5.30
C LYS A 26 0.82 3.84 -4.37
N SER A 27 1.09 4.39 -3.18
CA SER A 27 1.95 3.73 -2.21
C SER A 27 1.29 2.47 -1.69
N VAL A 28 2.08 1.43 -1.48
CA VAL A 28 1.61 0.14 -1.00
C VAL A 28 2.19 -0.18 0.36
N HIS A 29 1.42 -0.91 1.16
CA HIS A 29 1.87 -1.61 2.35
C HIS A 29 1.56 -3.08 2.23
N PHE A 30 2.56 -3.91 2.49
CA PHE A 30 2.45 -5.35 2.50
C PHE A 30 2.73 -5.87 3.91
N LEU A 31 1.66 -6.20 4.64
CA LEU A 31 1.76 -6.57 6.05
C LEU A 31 1.65 -8.10 6.20
N PRO A 32 2.70 -8.80 6.66
CA PRO A 32 2.61 -10.22 6.92
C PRO A 32 1.67 -10.50 8.10
N MET A 33 0.74 -11.42 7.91
CA MET A 33 -0.23 -11.81 8.93
C MET A 33 -0.51 -13.32 8.91
N LYS A 34 -1.21 -13.80 9.93
CA LYS A 34 -1.69 -15.18 9.98
C LYS A 34 -3.18 -15.16 9.73
N LYS A 35 -3.70 -16.13 8.97
CA LYS A 35 -5.14 -16.32 8.73
C LYS A 35 -5.93 -16.43 10.05
N THR A 36 -5.28 -16.90 11.10
CA THR A 36 -5.85 -17.07 12.45
C THR A 36 -5.74 -15.83 13.33
N TYR A 37 -5.29 -14.68 12.82
CA TYR A 37 -5.27 -13.45 13.60
C TYR A 37 -6.67 -13.06 14.07
N SER A 38 -6.78 -12.73 15.36
CA SER A 38 -7.99 -12.13 15.90
C SER A 38 -8.19 -10.73 15.31
N MET A 39 -9.44 -10.26 15.30
CA MET A 39 -9.78 -8.90 14.90
C MET A 39 -9.02 -7.85 15.71
N GLU A 40 -8.76 -8.10 17.01
CA GLU A 40 -7.94 -7.21 17.83
C GLU A 40 -6.52 -7.09 17.29
N LYS A 41 -5.88 -8.21 16.95
CA LYS A 41 -4.51 -8.22 16.43
C LYS A 41 -4.42 -7.55 15.06
N LEU A 42 -5.40 -7.81 14.20
CA LEU A 42 -5.53 -7.15 12.90
C LEU A 42 -5.68 -5.63 13.06
N THR A 43 -6.51 -5.20 14.01
CA THR A 43 -6.73 -3.78 14.30
C THR A 43 -5.50 -3.09 14.83
N ARG A 44 -4.77 -3.73 15.76
CA ARG A 44 -3.48 -3.20 16.25
C ARG A 44 -2.48 -3.04 15.12
N LEU A 45 -2.42 -4.00 14.20
CA LEU A 45 -1.55 -3.92 13.02
C LEU A 45 -1.97 -2.77 12.10
N TYR A 46 -3.26 -2.62 11.82
CA TYR A 46 -3.82 -1.52 11.04
C TYR A 46 -3.51 -0.14 11.63
N LEU A 47 -3.76 0.04 12.93
CA LEU A 47 -3.49 1.30 13.61
C LEU A 47 -2.01 1.64 13.54
N LYS A 48 -1.14 0.67 13.86
CA LYS A 48 0.32 0.87 13.87
C LYS A 48 0.90 1.19 12.49
N GLU A 49 0.50 0.43 11.48
CA GLU A 49 1.16 0.49 10.17
C GLU A 49 0.48 1.48 9.21
N ILE A 50 -0.80 1.80 9.41
CA ILE A 50 -1.53 2.71 8.54
C ILE A 50 -1.88 4.00 9.27
N VAL A 51 -2.69 3.93 10.31
CA VAL A 51 -3.23 5.15 10.95
C VAL A 51 -2.13 6.00 11.58
N CYS A 52 -1.19 5.41 12.31
CA CYS A 52 -0.09 6.12 12.92
C CYS A 52 0.91 6.70 11.90
N ARG A 53 1.00 6.12 10.69
CA ARG A 53 1.96 6.55 9.67
C ARG A 53 1.38 7.57 8.69
N HIS A 54 0.10 7.43 8.35
CA HIS A 54 -0.54 8.15 7.25
C HIS A 54 -1.78 8.94 7.67
N GLY A 55 -2.22 8.77 8.92
CA GLY A 55 -3.50 9.31 9.40
C GLY A 55 -4.67 8.38 9.10
N VAL A 56 -5.85 8.79 9.55
CA VAL A 56 -7.10 8.06 9.33
C VAL A 56 -7.54 8.24 7.86
N PRO A 57 -7.75 7.16 7.10
CA PRO A 57 -8.26 7.26 5.73
C PRO A 57 -9.68 7.81 5.70
N VAL A 58 -9.97 8.70 4.75
CA VAL A 58 -11.35 9.22 4.56
C VAL A 58 -12.31 8.13 4.05
N SER A 59 -11.78 7.18 3.26
CA SER A 59 -12.55 6.07 2.72
C SER A 59 -11.67 4.85 2.45
N ILE A 60 -12.21 3.67 2.64
CA ILE A 60 -11.59 2.39 2.33
C ILE A 60 -12.50 1.62 1.39
N ILE A 61 -11.93 1.11 0.30
CA ILE A 61 -12.56 0.06 -0.51
C ILE A 61 -11.89 -1.26 -0.14
N SER A 62 -12.66 -2.27 0.25
CA SER A 62 -12.17 -3.62 0.54
C SER A 62 -12.97 -4.68 -0.19
N ASP A 63 -12.40 -5.88 -0.34
CA ASP A 63 -13.18 -7.03 -0.78
C ASP A 63 -14.18 -7.47 0.32
N ARG A 64 -14.96 -8.52 0.01
CA ARG A 64 -15.98 -9.05 0.92
C ARG A 64 -15.43 -10.06 1.93
N ASP A 65 -14.13 -10.03 2.24
CA ASP A 65 -13.54 -10.90 3.24
C ASP A 65 -14.27 -10.75 4.60
N SER A 66 -14.36 -11.84 5.36
CA SER A 66 -15.09 -11.89 6.63
C SER A 66 -14.53 -10.93 7.68
N HIS A 67 -13.24 -10.58 7.60
CA HIS A 67 -12.64 -9.60 8.51
C HIS A 67 -13.21 -8.20 8.26
N PHE A 68 -13.31 -7.79 6.99
CA PHE A 68 -13.81 -6.47 6.62
C PHE A 68 -15.33 -6.33 6.75
N THR A 69 -16.06 -7.43 6.58
CA THR A 69 -17.52 -7.45 6.77
C THR A 69 -17.95 -7.64 8.24
N SER A 70 -16.99 -7.89 9.15
CA SER A 70 -17.28 -8.07 10.57
C SER A 70 -17.89 -6.82 11.20
N ARG A 71 -18.79 -7.03 12.18
CA ARG A 71 -19.40 -5.92 12.95
C ARG A 71 -18.35 -5.06 13.63
N PHE A 72 -17.32 -5.70 14.19
CA PHE A 72 -16.22 -5.00 14.84
C PHE A 72 -15.49 -4.06 13.88
N TRP A 73 -15.11 -4.54 12.69
CA TRP A 73 -14.40 -3.71 11.71
C TRP A 73 -15.27 -2.54 11.24
N ARG A 74 -16.56 -2.78 10.99
CA ARG A 74 -17.49 -1.72 10.63
C ARG A 74 -17.59 -0.65 11.71
N SER A 75 -17.81 -1.04 12.97
CA SER A 75 -17.90 -0.09 14.09
C SER A 75 -16.59 0.65 14.34
N LEU A 76 -15.44 0.01 14.12
CA LEU A 76 -14.14 0.68 14.17
C LEU A 76 -14.04 1.78 13.09
N GLN A 77 -14.42 1.48 11.85
CA GLN A 77 -14.37 2.47 10.77
C GLN A 77 -15.38 3.60 10.97
N GLU A 78 -16.58 3.30 11.46
CA GLU A 78 -17.58 4.30 11.87
C GLU A 78 -17.03 5.23 12.96
N ALA A 79 -16.37 4.69 13.99
CA ALA A 79 -15.76 5.49 15.06
C ALA A 79 -14.57 6.33 14.60
N LEU A 80 -13.90 5.91 13.53
CA LEU A 80 -12.83 6.67 12.88
C LEU A 80 -13.36 7.65 11.82
N GLU A 81 -14.67 7.71 11.60
CA GLU A 81 -15.31 8.51 10.55
C GLU A 81 -14.82 8.13 9.13
N THR A 82 -14.40 6.87 8.95
CA THR A 82 -13.96 6.31 7.67
C THR A 82 -15.13 5.71 6.91
N ASN A 83 -15.33 6.12 5.66
CA ASN A 83 -16.32 5.48 4.78
C ASN A 83 -15.81 4.11 4.30
N LEU A 84 -16.49 3.02 4.67
CA LEU A 84 -16.12 1.67 4.27
C LEU A 84 -17.03 1.16 3.15
N ASP A 85 -16.47 1.05 1.95
CA ASP A 85 -17.13 0.51 0.77
C ASP A 85 -16.61 -0.90 0.44
N MET A 86 -17.51 -1.76 -0.02
CA MET A 86 -17.17 -3.12 -0.43
C MET A 86 -17.10 -3.21 -1.95
N SER A 87 -16.03 -3.79 -2.49
CA SER A 87 -15.96 -4.07 -3.93
C SER A 87 -17.06 -5.07 -4.31
N THR A 88 -17.63 -4.87 -5.50
CA THR A 88 -18.56 -5.81 -6.11
C THR A 88 -17.85 -6.43 -7.29
N ALA A 89 -17.98 -7.76 -7.46
CA ALA A 89 -17.33 -8.50 -8.55
C ALA A 89 -17.70 -8.03 -9.98
N TYR A 90 -18.58 -7.03 -10.12
CA TYR A 90 -19.15 -6.56 -11.38
C TYR A 90 -19.43 -5.04 -11.44
N GLN A 91 -18.68 -4.18 -10.73
CA GLN A 91 -18.69 -2.71 -11.01
C GLN A 91 -17.31 -2.18 -11.46
N PRO A 92 -16.93 -2.43 -12.72
CA PRO A 92 -15.63 -2.00 -13.26
C PRO A 92 -15.44 -0.47 -13.33
N GLN A 93 -16.53 0.31 -13.38
CA GLN A 93 -16.48 1.75 -13.68
C GLN A 93 -15.90 2.60 -12.55
N THR A 94 -15.96 2.15 -11.29
CA THR A 94 -15.48 2.93 -10.13
C THR A 94 -14.24 2.31 -9.49
N ASP A 95 -14.11 0.98 -9.52
CA ASP A 95 -13.03 0.25 -8.82
C ASP A 95 -12.08 -0.53 -9.75
N GLY A 96 -12.38 -0.63 -11.05
CA GLY A 96 -11.62 -1.51 -11.97
C GLY A 96 -10.13 -1.17 -12.10
N GLN A 97 -9.73 0.08 -11.82
CA GLN A 97 -8.31 0.45 -11.76
C GLN A 97 -7.62 -0.05 -10.48
N SER A 98 -8.26 0.10 -9.32
CA SER A 98 -7.69 -0.38 -8.05
C SER A 98 -7.71 -1.90 -7.99
N GLU A 99 -8.77 -2.55 -8.50
CA GLU A 99 -8.86 -4.01 -8.60
C GLU A 99 -7.74 -4.60 -9.48
N ARG A 100 -7.49 -4.01 -10.66
CA ARG A 100 -6.39 -4.46 -11.55
C ARG A 100 -5.02 -4.29 -10.90
N ILE A 101 -4.79 -3.17 -10.21
CA ILE A 101 -3.53 -2.93 -9.49
C ILE A 101 -3.37 -3.94 -8.37
N ILE A 102 -4.41 -4.17 -7.56
CA ILE A 102 -4.38 -5.17 -6.48
C ILE A 102 -4.09 -6.55 -7.07
N GLN A 103 -4.78 -6.97 -8.14
CA GLN A 103 -4.53 -8.28 -8.77
C GLN A 103 -3.10 -8.42 -9.28
N THR A 104 -2.56 -7.39 -9.93
CA THR A 104 -1.17 -7.37 -10.40
C THR A 104 -0.20 -7.49 -9.22
N LEU A 105 -0.48 -6.82 -8.11
CA LEU A 105 0.29 -6.93 -6.88
C LEU A 105 0.19 -8.31 -6.26
N GLU A 106 -0.98 -8.96 -6.28
CA GLU A 106 -1.12 -10.33 -5.79
C GLU A 106 -0.28 -11.30 -6.60
N ASP A 107 -0.31 -11.20 -7.93
CA ASP A 107 0.42 -12.10 -8.80
C ASP A 107 1.93 -11.90 -8.67
N MET A 108 2.38 -10.64 -8.54
CA MET A 108 3.75 -10.29 -8.18
C MET A 108 4.15 -10.91 -6.84
N LEU A 109 3.33 -10.75 -5.79
CA LEU A 109 3.62 -11.29 -4.46
C LEU A 109 3.64 -12.82 -4.46
N ARG A 110 2.75 -13.48 -5.22
CA ARG A 110 2.77 -14.94 -5.38
C ARG A 110 4.06 -15.41 -6.04
N ALA A 111 4.53 -14.72 -7.08
CA ALA A 111 5.83 -15.02 -7.70
C ALA A 111 6.98 -14.85 -6.68
N CYS A 112 7.02 -13.73 -5.96
CA CYS A 112 8.01 -13.50 -4.91
C CYS A 112 8.00 -14.59 -3.83
N VAL A 113 6.82 -15.04 -3.41
CA VAL A 113 6.67 -16.12 -2.41
C VAL A 113 7.24 -17.45 -2.92
N ILE A 114 7.11 -17.74 -4.21
CA ILE A 114 7.69 -18.95 -4.82
C ILE A 114 9.23 -18.86 -4.80
N ASP A 115 9.79 -17.72 -5.17
CA ASP A 115 11.24 -17.52 -5.25
C ASP A 115 11.89 -17.50 -3.86
N PHE A 116 11.31 -16.75 -2.91
CA PHE A 116 11.84 -16.61 -1.55
C PHE A 116 11.46 -17.77 -0.62
N ARG A 117 10.57 -18.67 -1.08
CA ARG A 117 10.05 -19.83 -0.35
C ARG A 117 9.60 -19.44 1.06
N SER A 118 10.04 -20.16 2.08
CA SER A 118 9.63 -19.95 3.47
C SER A 118 10.13 -18.65 4.10
N SER A 119 10.94 -17.85 3.41
CA SER A 119 11.52 -16.59 3.93
C SER A 119 10.88 -15.32 3.34
N TRP A 120 9.75 -15.45 2.64
CA TRP A 120 9.09 -14.31 1.99
C TRP A 120 8.70 -13.19 2.96
N ASP A 121 8.44 -13.50 4.23
CA ASP A 121 8.12 -12.52 5.27
C ASP A 121 9.27 -11.56 5.57
N CYS A 122 10.51 -12.05 5.51
CA CYS A 122 11.70 -11.22 5.69
C CYS A 122 11.99 -10.33 4.46
N GLN A 123 11.56 -10.75 3.27
CA GLN A 123 11.82 -10.05 2.01
C GLN A 123 10.74 -9.02 1.67
N LEU A 124 9.56 -9.16 2.26
CA LEU A 124 8.41 -8.26 2.06
C LEU A 124 8.74 -6.76 2.16
N PRO A 125 9.50 -6.28 3.17
CA PRO A 125 9.89 -4.89 3.24
C PRO A 125 10.71 -4.42 2.03
N LEU A 126 11.56 -5.28 1.46
CA LEU A 126 12.34 -4.95 0.27
C LEU A 126 11.48 -4.95 -1.00
N VAL A 127 10.46 -5.82 -1.08
CA VAL A 127 9.48 -5.83 -2.17
C VAL A 127 8.63 -4.55 -2.12
N GLU A 128 8.12 -4.18 -0.94
CA GLU A 128 7.38 -2.93 -0.71
C GLU A 128 8.25 -1.71 -1.06
N PHE A 129 9.49 -1.68 -0.59
CA PHE A 129 10.43 -0.61 -0.90
C PHE A 129 10.70 -0.50 -2.40
N SER A 130 10.92 -1.63 -3.08
CA SER A 130 11.20 -1.64 -4.52
C SER A 130 9.99 -1.14 -5.33
N TYR A 131 8.78 -1.57 -4.97
CA TYR A 131 7.54 -1.11 -5.60
C TYR A 131 7.33 0.39 -5.39
N ASN A 132 7.39 0.86 -4.14
CA ASN A 132 7.15 2.27 -3.80
C ASN A 132 8.18 3.23 -4.39
N ASN A 133 9.36 2.74 -4.79
CA ASN A 133 10.40 3.54 -5.42
C ASN A 133 10.50 3.37 -6.94
N SER A 134 9.66 2.51 -7.53
CA SER A 134 9.60 2.32 -8.98
C SER A 134 8.75 3.40 -9.64
N TYR A 135 9.09 3.76 -10.88
CA TYR A 135 8.34 4.77 -11.62
C TYR A 135 6.97 4.24 -12.04
N HIS A 136 5.92 4.99 -11.71
CA HIS A 136 4.55 4.71 -12.08
C HIS A 136 4.04 5.74 -13.09
N VAL A 137 3.64 5.26 -14.27
CA VAL A 137 3.14 6.13 -15.36
C VAL A 137 1.91 6.94 -14.94
N SER A 138 1.01 6.35 -14.14
CA SER A 138 -0.26 6.99 -13.73
C SER A 138 -0.08 8.22 -12.84
N ILE A 139 0.99 8.28 -12.06
CA ILE A 139 1.33 9.42 -11.19
C ILE A 139 2.56 10.20 -11.70
N LYS A 140 3.13 9.78 -12.84
CA LYS A 140 4.34 10.36 -13.46
C LYS A 140 5.54 10.47 -12.50
N GLY A 141 5.68 9.50 -11.59
CA GLY A 141 6.70 9.52 -10.55
C GLY A 141 6.70 8.23 -9.74
N ALA A 142 7.54 8.16 -8.71
CA ALA A 142 7.53 7.06 -7.77
C ALA A 142 6.47 7.30 -6.67
N PRO A 143 5.76 6.26 -6.19
CA PRO A 143 4.83 6.41 -5.07
C PRO A 143 5.44 7.07 -3.83
N TYR A 144 6.71 6.77 -3.52
CA TYR A 144 7.47 7.41 -2.45
C TYR A 144 7.58 8.92 -2.65
N GLU A 145 7.87 9.37 -3.87
CA GLU A 145 8.00 10.79 -4.18
C GLU A 145 6.66 11.51 -4.06
N ALA A 146 5.57 10.88 -4.52
CA ALA A 146 4.23 11.40 -4.38
C ALA A 146 3.79 11.50 -2.90
N LEU A 147 4.19 10.53 -2.07
CA LEU A 147 3.83 10.48 -0.66
C LEU A 147 4.64 11.46 0.21
N TYR A 148 5.95 11.57 -0.02
CA TYR A 148 6.85 12.36 0.82
C TYR A 148 7.27 13.70 0.22
N GLY A 149 6.86 14.01 -1.01
CA GLY A 149 7.25 15.23 -1.72
C GLY A 149 8.74 15.30 -2.07
N ARG A 150 9.47 14.18 -2.01
CA ARG A 150 10.90 14.10 -2.32
C ARG A 150 11.27 12.73 -2.86
N LYS A 151 12.27 12.68 -3.73
CA LYS A 151 12.84 11.43 -4.22
C LYS A 151 13.45 10.61 -3.08
N CYS A 152 13.29 9.29 -3.15
CA CYS A 152 13.97 8.39 -2.25
C CYS A 152 15.47 8.43 -2.50
N ARG A 153 16.26 8.34 -1.42
CA ARG A 153 17.69 8.08 -1.54
C ARG A 153 17.92 6.59 -1.41
N SER A 154 18.43 5.98 -2.46
CA SER A 154 18.86 4.59 -2.42
C SER A 154 20.23 4.47 -3.07
N PRO A 155 21.01 3.41 -2.77
CA PRO A 155 22.30 3.19 -3.43
C PRO A 155 22.20 3.10 -4.96
N VAL A 156 21.02 2.78 -5.48
CA VAL A 156 20.71 2.65 -6.91
C VAL A 156 20.23 3.97 -7.52
N CYS A 157 19.73 4.91 -6.71
CA CYS A 157 19.22 6.21 -7.15
C CYS A 157 19.75 7.33 -6.22
N TRP A 158 20.94 7.84 -6.54
CA TRP A 158 21.51 9.03 -5.91
C TRP A 158 20.90 10.27 -6.55
N SER A 159 19.80 10.76 -5.99
CA SER A 159 19.38 12.15 -6.23
C SER A 159 20.02 13.05 -5.17
N GLU A 160 20.81 14.03 -5.60
CA GLU A 160 21.33 15.06 -4.70
C GLU A 160 20.17 15.83 -4.06
N VAL A 161 20.36 16.29 -2.82
CA VAL A 161 19.35 16.93 -1.96
C VAL A 161 18.80 18.25 -2.52
N LYS A 162 19.27 18.69 -3.69
CA LYS A 162 19.28 20.11 -4.09
C LYS A 162 18.48 20.48 -5.34
N ASP A 163 17.71 19.58 -5.92
CA ASP A 163 16.76 19.98 -6.98
C ASP A 163 15.35 20.13 -6.41
N SER A 164 15.18 20.97 -5.40
CA SER A 164 13.94 21.72 -5.31
C SER A 164 13.95 22.67 -6.51
N GLN A 165 13.35 22.27 -7.63
CA GLN A 165 12.90 23.28 -8.59
C GLN A 165 11.97 24.19 -7.80
N LEU A 166 12.45 25.38 -7.49
CA LEU A 166 11.67 26.49 -6.97
C LEU A 166 10.58 26.77 -8.00
N THR A 167 9.43 26.13 -7.88
CA THR A 167 8.19 26.55 -8.54
C THR A 167 7.65 27.76 -7.78
N GLY A 168 8.35 28.89 -7.96
CA GLY A 168 7.90 30.21 -7.55
C GLY A 168 8.07 31.17 -8.74
N PRO A 169 7.08 32.04 -9.04
CA PRO A 169 7.22 33.00 -10.13
C PRO A 169 8.11 34.17 -9.69
N LYS A 170 9.38 34.19 -10.11
CA LYS A 170 10.34 35.33 -10.13
C LYS A 170 11.69 34.78 -10.65
N LEU A 171 12.39 35.33 -11.64
CA LEU A 171 12.52 36.71 -12.10
C LEU A 171 12.77 36.79 -13.62
N ILE A 172 12.10 37.77 -14.21
CA ILE A 172 12.44 38.46 -15.46
C ILE A 172 13.73 39.28 -15.23
N ARG A 173 14.49 39.51 -16.32
CA ARG A 173 15.74 40.29 -16.48
C ARG A 173 16.97 39.40 -16.31
N ASP A 174 17.79 39.18 -17.34
CA ASP A 174 18.47 40.24 -18.09
C ASP A 174 18.46 40.05 -19.62
N THR A 175 17.86 41.03 -20.30
CA THR A 175 18.33 41.48 -21.61
C THR A 175 19.14 42.73 -21.36
N THR A 176 20.46 42.66 -21.53
CA THR A 176 21.31 43.73 -22.09
C THR A 176 22.56 43.07 -22.67
#